data_AF-A0A0M0C0G9-F1
#
_entry.id   AF-A0A0M0C0G9-F1
#
_cell.length_a   1.000
_cell.length_b   1.000
_cell.length_c   1.000
_cell.angle_alpha   90.00
_cell.angle_beta   90.00
_cell.angle_gamma   90.00
#
_symmetry.space_group_name_H-M   'P 1'
#
loop_
_entity.id
_entity.type
_entity.pdbx_description
1 polymer ?
#
loop_
_entity_poly.entity_id
_entity_poly.type
_entity_poly.pdbx_seq_one_letter_code
_entity_poly.pdbx_strand_id
1 'polypeptide(L)'
;MLQALKKREHLKNVAGILIGFTLIIAGLFFTIWQLDIILTGCVWWEASPTGMGWAWYGPGAYARAPFQCFLWRTTIGRAYDTLLFLNFTLPIIGAIILFLSVWTWEE
;
A
#
# COMPACT_ATOMS: atom_id res chain seq x y z
N MET A 1 -5.69 -42.91 -8.79
CA MET A 1 -6.30 -41.74 -9.46
C MET A 1 -6.74 -40.65 -8.48
N LEU A 2 -7.54 -40.98 -7.44
CA LEU A 2 -7.99 -40.04 -6.40
C LEU A 2 -6.86 -39.30 -5.65
N GLN A 3 -5.78 -39.99 -5.25
CA GLN A 3 -4.63 -39.34 -4.59
C GLN A 3 -3.92 -38.29 -5.46
N ALA A 4 -3.85 -38.53 -6.77
CA ALA A 4 -3.23 -37.60 -7.71
C ALA A 4 -4.09 -36.33 -7.91
N LEU A 5 -5.41 -36.47 -7.85
CA LEU A 5 -6.35 -35.34 -7.90
C LEU A 5 -6.25 -34.49 -6.62
N LYS A 6 -6.28 -35.12 -5.44
CA LYS A 6 -6.16 -34.44 -4.14
C LYS A 6 -4.83 -33.68 -4.01
N LYS A 7 -3.73 -34.24 -4.54
CA LYS A 7 -2.42 -33.58 -4.59
C LYS A 7 -2.42 -32.33 -5.50
N ARG A 8 -3.10 -32.38 -6.65
CA ARG A 8 -3.19 -31.23 -7.57
C ARG A 8 -4.03 -30.10 -7.00
N GLU A 9 -5.13 -30.42 -6.32
CA GLU A 9 -5.97 -29.45 -5.63
C GLU A 9 -5.21 -28.77 -4.49
N HIS A 10 -4.48 -29.56 -3.69
CA HIS A 10 -3.64 -29.03 -2.61
C HIS A 10 -2.58 -28.05 -3.13
N LEU A 11 -1.92 -28.38 -4.26
CA LEU A 11 -0.94 -27.49 -4.90
C LEU A 11 -1.55 -26.18 -5.40
N LYS A 12 -2.78 -26.19 -5.91
CA LYS A 12 -3.49 -24.97 -6.35
C LYS A 12 -3.81 -24.05 -5.16
N ASN A 13 -4.23 -24.63 -4.04
CA ASN A 13 -4.58 -23.86 -2.84
C ASN A 13 -3.33 -23.22 -2.22
N VAL A 14 -2.23 -23.98 -2.11
CA VAL A 14 -0.94 -23.44 -1.67
C VAL A 14 -0.44 -22.33 -2.60
N ALA A 15 -0.54 -22.52 -3.92
CA ALA A 15 -0.18 -21.49 -4.88
C ALA A 15 -1.06 -20.23 -4.72
N GLY A 16 -2.36 -20.38 -4.48
CA GLY A 16 -3.28 -19.28 -4.20
C GLY A 16 -2.90 -18.48 -2.97
N ILE A 17 -2.56 -19.15 -1.86
CA ILE A 17 -2.10 -18.51 -0.62
C ILE A 17 -0.80 -17.74 -0.86
N LEU A 18 0.17 -18.35 -1.56
CA LEU A 18 1.45 -17.70 -1.85
C LEU A 18 1.28 -16.46 -2.74
N ILE A 19 0.41 -16.54 -3.75
CA ILE A 19 0.08 -15.40 -4.60
C ILE A 19 -0.59 -14.30 -3.77
N GLY A 20 -1.59 -14.63 -2.96
CA GLY A 20 -2.27 -13.67 -2.09
C GLY A 20 -1.32 -12.96 -1.14
N PHE A 21 -0.45 -13.72 -0.47
CA PHE A 21 0.57 -13.17 0.42
C PHE A 21 1.56 -12.24 -0.32
N THR A 22 2.01 -12.65 -1.51
CA THR A 22 2.92 -11.84 -2.34
C THR A 22 2.26 -10.53 -2.77
N LEU A 23 0.98 -10.55 -3.14
CA LEU A 23 0.23 -9.35 -3.52
C LEU A 23 0.05 -8.38 -2.35
N ILE A 24 -0.21 -8.90 -1.13
CA ILE A 24 -0.29 -8.08 0.08
C ILE A 24 1.04 -7.38 0.35
N ILE A 25 2.14 -8.14 0.31
CA ILE A 25 3.49 -7.58 0.50
C ILE A 25 3.82 -6.53 -0.57
N ALA A 26 3.56 -6.83 -1.84
CA ALA A 26 3.81 -5.89 -2.93
C ALA A 26 2.98 -4.60 -2.77
N GLY A 27 1.71 -4.72 -2.36
CA GLY A 27 0.86 -3.58 -2.06
C GLY A 27 1.40 -2.73 -0.91
N LEU A 28 1.93 -3.36 0.14
CA LEU A 28 2.54 -2.65 1.28
C LEU A 28 3.80 -1.90 0.89
N PHE A 29 4.71 -2.55 0.16
CA PHE A 29 5.91 -1.87 -0.34
C PHE A 29 5.56 -0.73 -1.28
N PHE A 30 4.52 -0.89 -2.10
CA PHE A 30 4.04 0.17 -2.96
C PHE A 30 3.51 1.37 -2.17
N THR A 31 2.70 1.15 -1.13
CA THR A 31 2.19 2.24 -0.28
C THR A 31 3.30 2.94 0.49
N ILE A 32 4.27 2.18 1.03
CA ILE A 32 5.43 2.73 1.73
C ILE A 32 6.29 3.56 0.78
N TRP A 33 6.56 3.05 -0.43
CA TRP A 33 7.34 3.77 -1.42
C TRP A 33 6.66 5.10 -1.84
N GLN A 34 5.34 5.09 -2.01
CA GLN A 34 4.60 6.33 -2.29
C GLN A 34 4.63 7.32 -1.11
N LEU A 35 4.56 6.82 0.13
CA LEU A 35 4.72 7.65 1.33
C LEU A 35 6.13 8.24 1.43
N ASP A 36 7.16 7.46 1.11
CA ASP A 36 8.55 7.92 1.08
C ASP A 36 8.74 9.06 0.08
N ILE A 37 8.16 8.96 -1.13
CA ILE A 37 8.18 10.05 -2.11
C ILE A 37 7.53 11.33 -1.56
N ILE A 38 6.41 11.20 -0.84
CA ILE A 38 5.72 12.34 -0.24
C ILE A 38 6.55 12.97 0.88
N LEU A 39 7.21 12.16 1.71
CA LEU A 39 8.00 12.66 2.85
C LEU A 39 9.32 13.27 2.38
N THR A 40 10.03 12.59 1.48
CA THR A 40 11.29 13.10 0.90
C THR A 40 11.04 14.32 0.01
N GLY A 41 9.96 14.33 -0.78
CA GLY A 41 9.56 15.48 -1.59
C GLY A 41 9.37 16.76 -0.78
N CYS A 42 8.90 16.66 0.48
CA CYS A 42 8.80 17.79 1.41
C CYS A 42 10.19 18.36 1.74
N VAL A 43 11.13 17.47 2.07
CA VAL A 43 12.52 17.82 2.40
C VAL A 43 13.21 18.54 1.23
N TRP A 44 13.00 18.07 0.00
CA TRP A 44 13.59 18.69 -1.19
C TRP A 44 12.86 19.95 -1.66
N TRP A 45 11.56 20.07 -1.39
CA TRP A 45 10.77 21.30 -1.63
C TRP A 45 11.26 22.45 -0.75
N GLU A 46 11.66 22.14 0.48
CA GLU A 46 12.26 23.09 1.43
C GLU A 46 13.68 23.54 1.03
N ALA A 47 14.41 22.74 0.24
CA ALA A 47 15.77 23.02 -0.21
C ALA A 47 15.85 23.78 -1.55
N SER A 48 14.71 24.04 -2.20
CA SER A 48 14.67 24.70 -3.51
C SER A 48 14.96 26.21 -3.41
N PRO A 49 15.84 26.80 -4.27
CA PRO A 49 16.09 28.24 -4.32
C PRO A 49 14.86 29.08 -4.68
N THR A 50 13.84 28.46 -5.29
CA THR A 50 12.56 29.07 -5.67
C THR A 50 11.37 28.47 -4.92
N GLY A 51 11.62 27.52 -4.02
CA GLY A 51 10.60 26.94 -3.15
C GLY A 51 10.24 27.96 -2.08
N MET A 52 8.95 28.03 -1.72
CA MET A 52 8.57 28.65 -0.45
C MET A 52 9.19 27.77 0.65
N GLY A 53 10.46 28.05 1.02
CA GLY A 53 11.09 27.48 2.20
C GLY A 53 10.29 27.83 3.46
N TRP A 54 10.84 27.58 4.64
CA TRP A 54 10.22 27.74 5.96
C TRP A 54 9.47 29.06 6.29
N ALA A 55 9.40 30.03 5.37
CA ALA A 55 8.46 31.15 5.35
C ALA A 55 6.99 30.73 5.10
N TRP A 56 6.59 29.54 5.58
CA TRP A 56 5.21 29.09 5.47
C TRP A 56 4.40 29.46 6.70
N TYR A 57 3.36 30.27 6.50
CA TYR A 57 2.40 30.69 7.52
C TYR A 57 1.36 29.57 7.79
N GLY A 58 1.73 28.55 8.59
CA GLY A 58 0.77 27.68 9.28
C GLY A 58 0.48 26.30 8.67
N PRO A 59 -0.36 25.46 9.32
CA PRO A 59 -0.52 24.01 9.07
C PRO A 59 -1.28 23.65 7.76
N GLY A 60 -1.02 24.35 6.65
CA GLY A 60 -1.81 24.28 5.42
C GLY A 60 -1.06 24.35 4.08
N ALA A 61 0.28 24.40 4.04
CA ALA A 61 1.03 24.47 2.77
C ALA A 61 1.02 23.21 1.98
N TYR A 62 1.59 22.22 2.63
CA TYR A 62 2.23 21.14 1.93
C TYR A 62 1.14 20.13 1.62
N ALA A 63 0.30 19.86 2.62
CA ALA A 63 -0.92 19.09 2.51
C ALA A 63 -1.88 19.54 1.38
N ARG A 64 -1.85 20.82 0.96
CA ARG A 64 -2.71 21.36 -0.11
C ARG A 64 -2.03 21.41 -1.48
N ALA A 65 -0.71 21.21 -1.54
CA ALA A 65 0.01 21.21 -2.80
C ALA A 65 -0.51 20.08 -3.72
N PRO A 66 -0.61 20.34 -5.03
CA PRO A 66 -1.04 19.34 -5.99
C PRO A 66 0.00 18.22 -6.09
N PHE A 67 -0.46 16.98 -6.04
CA PHE A 67 0.35 15.78 -6.13
C PHE A 67 -0.28 14.80 -7.13
N GLN A 68 0.54 14.24 -8.00
CA GLN A 68 0.12 13.18 -8.89
C GLN A 68 0.52 11.84 -8.25
N CYS A 69 -0.44 11.17 -7.63
CA CYS A 69 -0.27 9.76 -7.30
C CYS A 69 -0.28 8.94 -8.60
N PHE A 70 0.25 7.73 -8.54
CA PHE A 70 0.31 6.84 -9.70
C PHE A 70 -1.06 6.61 -10.38
N LEU A 71 -2.14 6.57 -9.59
CA LEU A 71 -3.49 6.24 -10.07
C LEU A 71 -4.43 7.47 -10.18
N TRP A 72 -4.14 8.59 -9.50
CA TRP A 72 -5.01 9.77 -9.54
C TRP A 72 -4.28 11.04 -9.10
N ARG A 73 -4.82 12.20 -9.50
CA ARG A 73 -4.34 13.51 -9.07
C ARG A 73 -5.08 13.97 -7.82
N THR A 74 -4.36 14.37 -6.78
CA THR A 74 -4.95 14.82 -5.52
C THR A 74 -4.05 15.88 -4.87
N THR A 75 -4.31 16.23 -3.60
CA THR A 75 -3.37 17.01 -2.78
C THR A 75 -2.49 16.09 -1.95
N ILE A 76 -1.31 16.56 -1.56
CA ILE A 76 -0.35 15.76 -0.78
C ILE A 76 -0.96 15.22 0.52
N GLY A 77 -1.74 16.03 1.24
CA GLY A 77 -2.33 15.62 2.51
C GLY A 77 -3.33 14.47 2.31
N ARG A 78 -4.20 14.58 1.29
CA ARG A 78 -5.13 13.52 0.94
C ARG A 78 -4.42 12.26 0.46
N ALA A 79 -3.33 12.40 -0.31
CA ALA A 79 -2.50 11.27 -0.72
C ALA A 79 -1.89 10.57 0.50
N TYR A 80 -1.29 11.34 1.41
CA TYR A 80 -0.68 10.86 2.63
C TYR A 80 -1.70 10.09 3.50
N ASP A 81 -2.85 10.70 3.81
CA ASP A 81 -3.89 10.08 4.63
C ASP A 81 -4.40 8.77 4.02
N THR A 82 -4.61 8.76 2.70
CA THR A 82 -5.09 7.56 1.97
C THR A 82 -4.03 6.46 1.96
N LEU A 83 -2.78 6.79 1.69
CA LEU A 83 -1.69 5.81 1.66
C LEU A 83 -1.39 5.26 3.05
N LEU A 84 -1.45 6.10 4.08
CA LEU A 84 -1.33 5.69 5.47
C LEU A 84 -2.46 4.74 5.84
N PHE A 85 -3.70 5.09 5.52
CA PHE A 85 -4.86 4.22 5.73
C PHE A 85 -4.71 2.87 5.02
N LEU A 86 -4.27 2.86 3.77
CA LEU A 86 -4.03 1.63 3.01
C LEU A 86 -2.92 0.80 3.64
N ASN A 87 -1.82 1.41 4.09
CA ASN A 87 -0.71 0.72 4.74
C ASN A 87 -1.15 -0.04 6.00
N PHE A 88 -2.12 0.49 6.75
CA PHE A 88 -2.68 -0.17 7.94
C PHE A 88 -3.83 -1.15 7.61
N THR A 89 -4.65 -0.85 6.62
CA THR A 89 -5.87 -1.62 6.32
C THR A 89 -5.58 -2.85 5.46
N LEU A 90 -4.65 -2.74 4.50
CA LEU A 90 -4.31 -3.81 3.56
C LEU A 90 -3.73 -5.08 4.22
N PRO A 91 -2.86 -4.99 5.24
CA PRO A 91 -2.43 -6.16 6.01
C PRO A 91 -3.57 -6.83 6.77
N ILE A 92 -4.49 -6.05 7.34
CA ILE A 92 -5.60 -6.56 8.15
C ILE A 92 -6.58 -7.33 7.26
N ILE A 93 -7.05 -6.70 6.18
CA ILE A 93 -7.94 -7.34 5.22
C ILE A 93 -7.25 -8.55 4.58
N GLY A 94 -5.98 -8.41 4.20
CA GLY A 94 -5.19 -9.50 3.64
C GLY A 94 -5.06 -10.69 4.57
N ALA A 95 -4.80 -10.46 5.86
CA ALA A 95 -4.71 -11.50 6.88
C ALA A 95 -6.06 -12.21 7.06
N ILE A 96 -7.17 -11.48 7.08
CA ILE A 96 -8.52 -12.08 7.18
C ILE A 96 -8.81 -12.97 5.97
N ILE A 97 -8.51 -12.50 4.74
CA ILE A 97 -8.73 -13.29 3.52
C ILE A 97 -7.87 -14.56 3.52
N LEU A 98 -6.59 -14.45 3.88
CA LEU A 98 -5.71 -15.61 3.97
C LEU A 98 -6.17 -16.59 5.05
N PHE A 99 -6.59 -16.08 6.22
CA PHE A 99 -7.12 -16.91 7.29
C PHE A 99 -8.38 -17.67 6.87
N LEU A 100 -9.35 -16.99 6.26
CA LEU A 100 -10.56 -17.62 5.74
C LEU A 100 -10.24 -18.65 4.65
N SER A 101 -9.30 -18.34 3.76
CA SER A 101 -8.89 -19.27 2.70
C SER A 101 -8.29 -20.57 3.25
N VAL A 102 -7.52 -20.47 4.35
CA VAL A 102 -7.00 -21.65 5.06
C VAL A 102 -8.11 -22.38 5.82
N TRP A 103 -8.99 -21.65 6.51
CA TRP A 103 -10.11 -22.25 7.25
C TRP A 103 -11.05 -23.06 6.35
N THR A 104 -11.43 -22.49 5.19
CA THR A 104 -12.29 -23.18 4.21
C THR A 104 -11.63 -24.39 3.54
N TRP A 105 -10.36 -24.65 3.82
CA TRP A 105 -9.63 -25.79 3.26
C TRP A 105 -9.61 -27.00 4.19
N GLU A 106 -9.83 -26.79 5.49
CA GLU A 106 -9.93 -27.87 6.46
C GLU A 106 -11.32 -28.55 6.46
N GLU A 107 -12.34 -27.86 5.94
CA GLU A 107 -13.70 -28.37 5.70
C GLU A 107 -13.84 -29.05 4.31
#